data_AF-R7LP44-F1
#
_entry.id   AF-R7LP44-F1
#
_cell.length_a   1.000
_cell.length_b   1.000
_cell.length_c   1.000
_cell.angle_alpha   90.00
_cell.angle_beta   90.00
_cell.angle_gamma   90.00
#
_symmetry.space_group_name_H-M   'P 1'
#
loop_
_entity.id
_entity.type
_entity.pdbx_description
1 polymer ?
#
loop_
_entity_poly.entity_id
_entity_poly.type
_entity_poly.pdbx_seq_one_letter_code
_entity_poly.pdbx_strand_id
1 'polypeptide(L)'
;MKKSLLVILVLALFTSIQANALQDLNFKGFIADEANILSENTKYDLNMTLWDLQKKSGADIAVVVLPSLEGRRVEDVALEIGRKYKVGSKEKNNGIVFLTAINDRKMRIELGYGFEKIIAISDLDFIRDNDILPYYRQNDYENGITRGTYQLADLAARAEGVVVTRTGNCPDKALSYNTGKASSHSHTPWWVWPIAIVMSIFSPRRRNGFGSSGFGGGGGFGGCGSSGSW
;
A
#
# COMPACT_ATOMS: atom_id res chain seq x y z
N MET A 1 7.42 50.94 -11.90
CA MET A 1 6.34 50.24 -11.15
C MET A 1 5.58 49.21 -11.99
N LYS A 2 5.12 49.52 -13.22
CA LYS A 2 4.34 48.58 -14.07
C LYS A 2 5.10 47.32 -14.51
N LYS A 3 6.43 47.37 -14.69
CA LYS A 3 7.26 46.23 -15.12
C LYS A 3 7.49 45.18 -14.02
N SER A 4 7.62 45.58 -12.74
CA SER A 4 7.70 44.63 -11.61
C SER A 4 6.39 43.89 -11.37
N LEU A 5 5.26 44.53 -11.65
CA LEU A 5 3.93 43.91 -11.50
C LEU A 5 3.70 42.79 -12.52
N LEU A 6 4.24 42.93 -13.74
CA LEU A 6 4.20 41.91 -14.79
C LEU A 6 5.07 40.68 -14.45
N VAL A 7 6.24 40.88 -13.84
CA VAL A 7 7.13 39.77 -13.46
C VAL A 7 6.52 38.92 -12.34
N ILE A 8 5.83 39.54 -11.36
CA ILE A 8 5.14 38.81 -10.28
C ILE A 8 3.94 38.02 -10.83
N LEU A 9 3.21 38.59 -11.81
CA LEU A 9 2.08 37.90 -12.45
C LEU A 9 2.53 36.68 -13.28
N VAL A 10 3.67 36.78 -13.97
CA VAL A 10 4.25 35.66 -14.74
C VAL A 10 4.84 34.59 -13.82
N LEU A 11 5.42 34.96 -12.67
CA LEU A 11 5.93 34.00 -11.69
C LEU A 11 4.79 33.26 -10.96
N ALA A 12 3.65 33.92 -10.74
CA ALA A 12 2.45 33.31 -10.14
C ALA A 12 1.72 32.34 -11.08
N LEU A 13 1.91 32.45 -12.41
CA LEU A 13 1.34 31.52 -13.40
C LEU A 13 2.11 30.19 -13.52
N PHE A 14 3.32 30.10 -12.94
CA PHE A 14 4.13 28.88 -12.98
C PHE A 14 3.94 27.96 -11.76
N THR A 15 3.21 28.39 -10.74
CA THR A 15 2.88 27.54 -9.58
C THR A 15 1.48 26.95 -9.70
N SER A 16 1.15 26.40 -10.86
CA SER A 16 0.05 25.46 -10.97
C SER A 16 0.52 24.15 -10.35
N ILE A 17 0.30 24.01 -9.04
CA ILE A 17 0.42 22.72 -8.35
C ILE A 17 -0.55 21.79 -9.08
N GLN A 18 -0.03 20.91 -9.95
CA GLN A 18 -0.85 19.87 -10.53
C GLN A 18 -1.22 18.92 -9.39
N ALA A 19 -2.47 19.02 -8.95
CA ALA A 19 -3.06 17.96 -8.16
C ALA A 19 -3.21 16.76 -9.10
N ASN A 20 -2.26 15.84 -9.06
CA ASN A 20 -2.33 14.58 -9.80
C ASN A 20 -3.44 13.72 -9.18
N ALA A 21 -4.66 13.90 -9.66
CA ALA A 21 -5.79 13.06 -9.29
C ALA A 21 -5.53 11.62 -9.72
N LEU A 22 -6.04 10.65 -8.95
CA LEU A 22 -5.94 9.25 -9.34
C LEU A 22 -6.71 9.03 -10.65
N GLN A 23 -6.03 8.50 -11.66
CA GLN A 23 -6.67 8.03 -12.90
C GLN A 23 -7.75 7.00 -12.57
N ASP A 24 -8.80 6.93 -13.39
CA ASP A 24 -9.84 5.93 -13.21
C ASP A 24 -9.26 4.52 -13.42
N LEU A 25 -9.41 3.68 -12.40
CA LEU A 25 -9.05 2.27 -12.38
C LEU A 25 -10.13 1.41 -13.05
N ASN A 26 -9.68 0.45 -13.85
CA ASN A 26 -10.50 -0.52 -14.54
C ASN A 26 -10.67 -1.79 -13.69
N PHE A 27 -11.63 -1.75 -12.77
CA PHE A 27 -11.97 -2.89 -11.94
C PHE A 27 -12.67 -3.99 -12.75
N LYS A 28 -12.09 -5.19 -12.72
CA LYS A 28 -12.75 -6.45 -13.10
C LYS A 28 -13.07 -7.21 -11.81
N GLY A 29 -14.29 -7.02 -11.32
CA GLY A 29 -14.69 -7.47 -9.98
C GLY A 29 -13.95 -6.66 -8.91
N PHE A 30 -13.14 -7.34 -8.10
CA PHE A 30 -12.38 -6.78 -6.98
C PHE A 30 -10.95 -6.35 -7.35
N ILE A 31 -10.55 -6.56 -8.60
CA ILE A 31 -9.15 -6.40 -9.04
C ILE A 31 -9.06 -5.32 -10.12
N ALA A 32 -8.17 -4.36 -9.92
CA ALA A 32 -7.71 -3.42 -10.94
C ALA A 32 -6.22 -3.64 -11.18
N ASP A 33 -5.88 -4.28 -12.30
CA ASP A 33 -4.49 -4.58 -12.69
C ASP A 33 -4.06 -3.69 -13.85
N GLU A 34 -3.69 -2.45 -13.54
CA GLU A 34 -3.25 -1.45 -14.51
C GLU A 34 -1.81 -1.72 -15.00
N ALA A 35 -1.05 -2.55 -14.27
CA ALA A 35 0.29 -2.97 -14.65
C ALA A 35 0.30 -4.21 -15.56
N ASN A 36 -0.85 -4.88 -15.71
CA ASN A 36 -1.01 -6.11 -16.49
C ASN A 36 -0.01 -7.21 -16.09
N ILE A 37 0.15 -7.41 -14.78
CA ILE A 37 1.07 -8.42 -14.23
C ILE A 37 0.37 -9.68 -13.74
N LEU A 38 -0.96 -9.65 -13.58
CA LEU A 38 -1.73 -10.81 -13.11
C LEU A 38 -2.32 -11.56 -14.30
N SER A 39 -2.03 -12.87 -14.35
CA SER A 39 -2.68 -13.76 -15.30
C SER A 39 -4.22 -13.76 -15.16
N GLU A 40 -4.94 -14.06 -16.24
CA GLU A 40 -6.41 -14.12 -16.20
C GLU A 40 -6.93 -15.21 -15.25
N ASN A 41 -6.21 -16.33 -15.12
CA ASN A 41 -6.58 -17.38 -14.16
C ASN A 41 -6.45 -16.89 -12.72
N THR A 42 -5.34 -16.25 -12.38
CA THR A 42 -5.15 -15.65 -11.04
C THR A 42 -6.22 -14.61 -10.74
N LYS A 43 -6.53 -13.73 -11.70
CA LYS A 43 -7.62 -12.75 -11.53
C LYS A 43 -8.96 -13.41 -11.29
N TYR A 44 -9.28 -14.50 -12.00
CA TYR A 44 -10.51 -15.26 -11.81
C TYR A 44 -10.57 -15.90 -10.40
N ASP A 45 -9.52 -16.62 -9.99
CA ASP A 45 -9.45 -17.32 -8.71
C ASP A 45 -9.55 -16.36 -7.51
N LEU A 46 -8.84 -15.23 -7.58
CA LEU A 46 -8.90 -14.18 -6.58
C LEU A 46 -10.31 -13.55 -6.53
N ASN A 47 -10.90 -13.21 -7.67
CA ASN A 47 -12.26 -12.66 -7.72
C ASN A 47 -13.30 -13.60 -7.13
N MET A 48 -13.22 -14.91 -7.41
CA MET A 48 -14.14 -15.90 -6.86
C MET A 48 -14.04 -16.00 -5.33
N THR A 49 -12.82 -15.95 -4.81
CA THR A 49 -12.58 -15.97 -3.36
C THR A 49 -13.10 -14.70 -2.70
N LEU A 50 -12.82 -13.53 -3.27
CA LEU A 50 -13.26 -12.24 -2.73
C LEU A 50 -14.77 -12.04 -2.85
N TRP A 51 -15.40 -12.59 -3.89
CA TRP A 51 -16.84 -12.62 -4.02
C TRP A 51 -17.51 -13.45 -2.91
N ASP A 52 -16.95 -14.61 -2.57
CA ASP A 52 -17.45 -15.43 -1.46
C ASP A 52 -17.33 -14.71 -0.11
N LEU A 53 -16.21 -14.00 0.13
CA LEU A 53 -16.02 -13.15 1.31
C LEU A 53 -17.10 -12.06 1.39
N GLN A 54 -17.26 -11.28 0.32
CA GLN A 54 -18.27 -10.22 0.24
C GLN A 54 -19.68 -10.77 0.48
N LYS A 55 -20.03 -11.88 -0.16
CA LYS A 55 -21.35 -12.49 -0.03
C LYS A 55 -21.66 -12.94 1.40
N LYS A 56 -20.67 -13.47 2.13
CA LYS A 56 -20.86 -14.02 3.48
C LYS A 56 -20.79 -12.97 4.59
N SER A 57 -19.99 -11.92 4.42
CA SER A 57 -19.71 -10.95 5.50
C SER A 57 -20.08 -9.50 5.17
N GLY A 58 -20.22 -9.19 3.87
CA GLY A 58 -20.29 -7.83 3.36
C GLY A 58 -18.94 -7.09 3.35
N ALA A 59 -17.83 -7.77 3.68
CA ALA A 59 -16.50 -7.18 3.63
C ALA A 59 -15.93 -7.22 2.20
N ASP A 60 -15.23 -6.15 1.83
CA ASP A 60 -14.63 -6.03 0.49
C ASP A 60 -13.12 -5.86 0.59
N ILE A 61 -12.42 -6.48 -0.36
CA ILE A 61 -10.98 -6.26 -0.56
C ILE A 61 -10.80 -5.79 -2.00
N ALA A 62 -10.26 -4.59 -2.21
CA ALA A 62 -9.85 -4.10 -3.51
C ALA A 62 -8.36 -4.36 -3.72
N VAL A 63 -8.01 -5.16 -4.72
CA VAL A 63 -6.63 -5.43 -5.11
C VAL A 63 -6.28 -4.51 -6.27
N VAL A 64 -5.32 -3.62 -6.08
CA VAL A 64 -4.93 -2.63 -7.07
C VAL A 64 -3.46 -2.75 -7.39
N VAL A 65 -3.14 -2.91 -8.67
CA VAL A 65 -1.77 -2.90 -9.16
C VAL A 65 -1.60 -1.72 -10.12
N LEU A 66 -0.69 -0.82 -9.77
CA LEU A 66 -0.34 0.33 -10.58
C LEU A 66 1.06 0.17 -11.16
N PRO A 67 1.32 0.64 -12.39
CA PRO A 67 2.67 0.80 -12.88
C PRO A 67 3.49 1.73 -11.97
N SER A 68 2.91 2.86 -11.56
CA SER A 68 3.60 3.94 -10.85
C SER A 68 2.62 4.77 -10.00
N LEU A 69 3.11 5.39 -8.93
CA LEU A 69 2.39 6.36 -8.09
C LEU A 69 2.52 7.80 -8.61
N GLU A 70 3.30 8.03 -9.66
CA GLU A 70 3.53 9.35 -10.26
C GLU A 70 4.01 10.40 -9.24
N GLY A 71 4.93 9.97 -8.36
CA GLY A 71 5.51 10.82 -7.31
C GLY A 71 4.64 11.02 -6.07
N ARG A 72 3.44 10.42 -6.02
CA ARG A 72 2.55 10.49 -4.86
C ARG A 72 2.95 9.52 -3.75
N ARG A 73 2.48 9.80 -2.53
CA ARG A 73 2.64 8.89 -1.39
C ARG A 73 1.68 7.70 -1.54
N VAL A 74 2.19 6.49 -1.25
CA VAL A 74 1.40 5.26 -1.38
C VAL A 74 0.20 5.23 -0.43
N GLU A 75 0.33 5.86 0.75
CA GLU A 75 -0.75 6.00 1.72
C GLU A 75 -1.89 6.85 1.16
N ASP A 76 -1.55 8.01 0.57
CA ASP A 76 -2.55 8.94 0.02
C ASP A 76 -3.30 8.31 -1.16
N VAL A 77 -2.59 7.55 -1.99
CA VAL A 77 -3.17 6.85 -3.15
C VAL A 77 -4.10 5.73 -2.69
N ALA A 78 -3.69 4.88 -1.74
CA ALA A 78 -4.55 3.81 -1.22
C ALA A 78 -5.80 4.36 -0.52
N LEU A 79 -5.64 5.43 0.25
CA LEU A 79 -6.74 6.13 0.91
C LEU A 79 -7.73 6.73 -0.11
N GLU A 80 -7.22 7.38 -1.15
CA GLU A 80 -8.05 7.92 -2.25
C GLU A 80 -8.81 6.80 -2.96
N ILE A 81 -8.17 5.66 -3.26
CA ILE A 81 -8.82 4.49 -3.87
C ILE A 81 -9.98 4.02 -2.99
N GLY A 82 -9.74 3.78 -1.70
CA GLY A 82 -10.78 3.29 -0.78
C GLY A 82 -12.00 4.21 -0.74
N ARG A 83 -11.78 5.54 -0.74
CA ARG A 83 -12.85 6.55 -0.75
C ARG A 83 -13.56 6.65 -2.09
N LYS A 84 -12.80 6.75 -3.19
CA LYS A 84 -13.32 6.94 -4.56
C LYS A 84 -14.18 5.76 -4.99
N TYR A 85 -13.71 4.54 -4.70
CA TYR A 85 -14.39 3.30 -5.06
C TYR A 85 -15.30 2.74 -3.96
N LYS A 86 -15.40 3.42 -2.81
CA LYS A 86 -16.27 3.05 -1.69
C LYS A 86 -16.09 1.59 -1.27
N VAL A 87 -14.85 1.19 -1.06
CA VAL A 87 -14.49 -0.20 -0.76
C VAL A 87 -15.03 -0.58 0.63
N GLY A 88 -15.82 -1.65 0.71
CA GLY A 88 -16.44 -2.14 1.94
C GLY A 88 -17.90 -1.71 2.07
N SER A 89 -18.62 -2.36 2.98
CA SER A 89 -20.04 -2.03 3.19
C SER A 89 -20.22 -0.63 3.80
N LYS A 90 -21.29 0.06 3.40
CA LYS A 90 -21.63 1.40 3.91
C LYS A 90 -21.85 1.43 5.43
N GLU A 91 -22.39 0.34 5.98
CA GLU A 91 -22.75 0.25 7.39
C GLU A 91 -21.54 -0.10 8.25
N LYS A 92 -20.76 -1.11 7.84
CA LYS A 92 -19.66 -1.61 8.65
C LYS A 92 -18.32 -0.93 8.37
N ASN A 93 -18.12 -0.34 7.18
CA ASN A 93 -16.83 0.19 6.73
C ASN A 93 -15.69 -0.86 6.81
N ASN A 94 -16.03 -2.10 6.45
CA ASN A 94 -15.19 -3.28 6.49
C ASN A 94 -14.49 -3.53 5.14
N GLY A 95 -13.78 -2.50 4.67
CA GLY A 95 -13.02 -2.52 3.42
C GLY A 95 -11.53 -2.70 3.65
N ILE A 96 -10.83 -3.32 2.69
CA ILE A 96 -9.37 -3.34 2.61
C ILE A 96 -8.94 -2.91 1.22
N VAL A 97 -7.99 -1.99 1.10
CA VAL A 97 -7.31 -1.72 -0.17
C VAL A 97 -5.90 -2.30 -0.11
N PHE A 98 -5.61 -3.26 -0.97
CA PHE A 98 -4.27 -3.80 -1.17
C PHE A 98 -3.67 -3.23 -2.46
N LEU A 99 -2.86 -2.18 -2.29
CA LEU A 99 -2.21 -1.45 -3.38
C LEU A 99 -0.76 -1.91 -3.55
N THR A 100 -0.36 -2.19 -4.79
CA THR A 100 1.03 -2.42 -5.20
C THR A 100 1.39 -1.50 -6.37
N ALA A 101 2.48 -0.75 -6.22
CA ALA A 101 3.04 0.10 -7.28
C ALA A 101 4.41 -0.43 -7.70
N ILE A 102 4.49 -0.92 -8.93
CA ILE A 102 5.61 -1.76 -9.40
C ILE A 102 6.90 -0.93 -9.58
N ASN A 103 6.82 0.19 -10.29
CA ASN A 103 8.00 1.02 -10.58
C ASN A 103 8.50 1.76 -9.34
N ASP A 104 7.61 2.08 -8.41
CA ASP A 104 7.96 2.72 -7.13
C ASP A 104 8.53 1.75 -6.09
N ARG A 105 8.37 0.44 -6.31
CA ARG A 105 8.66 -0.61 -5.32
C ARG A 105 7.99 -0.33 -3.96
N LYS A 106 6.72 0.06 -3.99
CA LYS A 106 5.93 0.39 -2.81
C LYS A 106 4.60 -0.36 -2.80
N MET A 107 4.14 -0.70 -1.61
CA MET A 107 2.83 -1.29 -1.38
C MET A 107 2.16 -0.72 -0.13
N ARG A 108 0.83 -0.85 -0.07
CA ARG A 108 0.02 -0.44 1.07
C ARG A 108 -1.17 -1.39 1.25
N ILE A 109 -1.44 -1.78 2.49
CA ILE A 109 -2.68 -2.44 2.93
C ILE A 109 -3.45 -1.47 3.81
N GLU A 110 -4.41 -0.76 3.23
CA GLU A 110 -5.21 0.27 3.90
C GLU A 110 -6.53 -0.33 4.41
N LEU A 111 -6.87 -0.09 5.68
CA LEU A 111 -8.12 -0.56 6.29
C LEU A 111 -9.20 0.52 6.25
N GLY A 112 -10.45 0.08 6.10
CA GLY A 112 -11.61 0.88 6.47
C GLY A 112 -11.80 0.92 7.98
N TYR A 113 -12.40 2.00 8.49
CA TYR A 113 -12.62 2.28 9.91
C TYR A 113 -13.30 1.15 10.69
N GLY A 114 -14.11 0.31 10.04
CA GLY A 114 -14.72 -0.86 10.65
C GLY A 114 -13.68 -1.89 11.06
N PHE A 115 -12.75 -2.17 10.14
CA PHE A 115 -11.67 -3.11 10.36
C PHE A 115 -10.54 -2.56 11.20
N GLU A 116 -10.31 -1.24 11.23
CA GLU A 116 -9.32 -0.64 12.14
C GLU A 116 -9.55 -0.98 13.62
N LYS A 117 -10.80 -1.27 14.00
CA LYS A 117 -11.18 -1.60 15.39
C LYS A 117 -11.02 -3.09 15.74
N ILE A 118 -10.87 -3.93 14.73
CA ILE A 118 -10.96 -5.40 14.87
C ILE A 118 -9.65 -6.06 14.44
N ILE A 119 -9.05 -5.58 13.35
CA ILE A 119 -7.80 -6.08 12.80
C ILE A 119 -6.64 -5.26 13.36
N ALA A 120 -5.67 -5.93 13.97
CA ALA A 120 -4.49 -5.26 14.50
C ALA A 120 -3.50 -4.93 13.37
N ILE A 121 -2.81 -3.78 13.49
CA ILE A 121 -1.76 -3.39 12.53
C ILE A 121 -0.65 -4.45 12.47
N SER A 122 -0.35 -5.13 13.59
CA SER A 122 0.62 -6.22 13.65
C SER A 122 0.27 -7.40 12.76
N ASP A 123 -1.02 -7.69 12.53
CA ASP A 123 -1.45 -8.76 11.63
C ASP A 123 -1.14 -8.38 10.17
N LEU A 124 -1.35 -7.11 9.82
CA LEU A 124 -1.03 -6.60 8.48
C LEU A 124 0.48 -6.57 8.23
N ASP A 125 1.25 -6.12 9.22
CA ASP A 125 2.71 -6.13 9.16
C ASP A 125 3.25 -7.57 9.02
N PHE A 126 2.64 -8.52 9.74
CA PHE A 126 3.00 -9.93 9.61
C PHE A 126 2.75 -10.45 8.19
N ILE A 127 1.57 -10.20 7.62
CA ILE A 127 1.24 -10.62 6.23
C ILE A 127 2.18 -9.93 5.23
N ARG A 128 2.41 -8.62 5.38
CA ARG A 128 3.35 -7.86 4.55
C ARG A 128 4.73 -8.52 4.56
N ASP A 129 5.29 -8.75 5.73
CA ASP A 129 6.70 -9.14 5.87
C ASP A 129 6.94 -10.62 5.54
N ASN A 130 5.96 -11.49 5.80
CA ASN A 130 6.11 -12.95 5.65
C ASN A 130 5.49 -13.51 4.37
N ASP A 131 4.46 -12.86 3.84
CA ASP A 131 3.66 -13.42 2.75
C ASP A 131 3.75 -12.60 1.44
N ILE A 132 4.10 -11.31 1.52
CA ILE A 132 4.13 -10.42 0.35
C ILE A 132 5.55 -9.99 -0.04
N LEU A 133 6.26 -9.27 0.84
CA LEU A 133 7.57 -8.70 0.51
C LEU A 133 8.64 -9.72 0.12
N PRO A 134 8.68 -10.96 0.66
CA PRO A 134 9.62 -11.99 0.20
C PRO A 134 9.50 -12.32 -1.29
N TYR A 135 8.28 -12.31 -1.83
CA TYR A 135 8.01 -12.48 -3.26
C TYR A 135 8.41 -11.24 -4.06
N TYR A 136 8.05 -10.05 -3.57
CA TYR A 136 8.35 -8.79 -4.26
C TYR A 136 9.85 -8.54 -4.41
N ARG A 137 10.67 -8.89 -3.40
CA ARG A 137 12.14 -8.84 -3.47
C ARG A 137 12.72 -9.68 -4.60
N GLN A 138 12.01 -10.72 -5.03
CA GLN A 138 12.39 -11.61 -6.13
C GLN A 138 11.75 -11.19 -7.47
N ASN A 139 11.05 -10.05 -7.50
CA ASN A 139 10.23 -9.56 -8.61
C ASN A 139 9.09 -10.54 -9.01
N ASP A 140 8.69 -11.43 -8.11
CA ASP A 140 7.59 -12.36 -8.31
C ASP A 140 6.28 -11.75 -7.78
N TYR A 141 5.79 -10.73 -8.47
CA TYR A 141 4.65 -9.93 -8.03
C TYR A 141 3.34 -10.70 -8.04
N GLU A 142 3.11 -11.53 -9.06
CA GLU A 142 1.87 -12.30 -9.18
C GLU A 142 1.68 -13.22 -7.97
N ASN A 143 2.72 -13.98 -7.58
CA ASN A 143 2.62 -14.86 -6.40
C ASN A 143 2.51 -14.08 -5.09
N GLY A 144 3.24 -12.96 -4.95
CA GLY A 144 3.14 -12.11 -3.76
C GLY A 144 1.75 -11.48 -3.58
N ILE A 145 1.14 -11.00 -4.67
CA ILE A 145 -0.22 -10.45 -4.66
C ILE A 145 -1.24 -11.56 -4.37
N THR A 146 -1.10 -12.71 -5.01
CA THR A 146 -2.01 -13.85 -4.84
C THR A 146 -2.01 -14.33 -3.40
N ARG A 147 -0.83 -14.60 -2.84
CA ARG A 147 -0.67 -15.04 -1.46
C ARG A 147 -1.17 -13.98 -0.47
N GLY A 148 -0.77 -12.71 -0.67
CA GLY A 148 -1.22 -11.59 0.14
C GLY A 148 -2.74 -11.46 0.17
N THR A 149 -3.38 -11.54 -0.99
CA THR A 149 -4.84 -11.47 -1.12
C THR A 149 -5.53 -12.60 -0.36
N TYR A 150 -5.05 -13.84 -0.47
CA TYR A 150 -5.61 -14.95 0.29
C TYR A 150 -5.43 -14.81 1.80
N GLN A 151 -4.27 -14.36 2.27
CA GLN A 151 -4.06 -14.13 3.71
C GLN A 151 -4.94 -12.99 4.24
N LEU A 152 -5.12 -11.92 3.47
CA LEU A 152 -6.03 -10.82 3.82
C LEU A 152 -7.49 -11.26 3.81
N ALA A 153 -7.90 -12.10 2.86
CA ALA A 153 -9.24 -12.66 2.83
C ALA A 153 -9.52 -13.56 4.05
N ASP A 154 -8.56 -14.41 4.42
CA ASP A 154 -8.66 -15.23 5.64
C ASP A 154 -8.73 -14.36 6.90
N LEU A 155 -7.93 -13.29 6.98
CA LEU A 155 -7.91 -12.35 8.10
C LEU A 155 -9.25 -11.61 8.23
N ALA A 156 -9.77 -11.07 7.12
CA ALA A 156 -11.07 -10.40 7.08
C ALA A 156 -12.22 -11.35 7.42
N ALA A 157 -12.19 -12.59 6.91
CA ALA A 157 -13.18 -13.61 7.23
C ALA A 157 -13.21 -13.93 8.73
N ARG A 158 -12.04 -14.07 9.37
CA ARG A 158 -11.93 -14.28 10.83
C ARG A 158 -12.46 -13.08 11.62
N ALA A 159 -12.14 -11.86 11.18
CA ALA A 159 -12.63 -10.63 11.82
C ALA A 159 -14.18 -10.52 11.77
N GLU A 160 -14.80 -11.06 10.73
CA GLU A 160 -16.27 -11.09 10.54
C GLU A 160 -16.92 -12.38 11.08
N GLY A 161 -16.15 -13.34 11.59
CA GLY A 161 -16.66 -14.61 12.09
C GLY A 161 -17.23 -15.54 11.01
N VAL A 162 -16.76 -15.42 9.76
CA VAL A 162 -17.16 -16.27 8.63
C VAL A 162 -16.01 -17.14 8.14
N VAL A 163 -16.32 -18.16 7.33
CA VAL A 163 -15.32 -18.97 6.62
C VAL A 163 -15.42 -18.69 5.13
N VAL A 164 -14.32 -18.22 4.54
CA VAL A 164 -14.21 -17.98 3.10
C VAL A 164 -13.78 -19.26 2.37
N THR A 165 -14.41 -19.52 1.22
CA THR A 165 -14.02 -20.60 0.32
C THR A 165 -12.97 -20.07 -0.65
N ARG A 166 -11.74 -20.57 -0.53
CA ARG A 166 -10.66 -20.23 -1.45
C ARG A 166 -10.85 -20.95 -2.79
N THR A 167 -10.73 -20.20 -3.88
CA THR A 167 -10.61 -20.73 -5.24
C THR A 167 -9.17 -20.55 -5.70
N GLY A 168 -8.61 -21.56 -6.37
CA GLY A 168 -7.21 -21.57 -6.79
C GLY A 168 -6.22 -22.04 -5.71
N ASN A 169 -4.94 -22.10 -6.08
CA ASN A 169 -3.87 -22.51 -5.20
C ASN A 169 -3.21 -21.29 -4.56
N CYS A 170 -3.11 -21.27 -3.23
CA CYS A 170 -2.29 -20.29 -2.54
C CYS A 170 -0.82 -20.64 -2.75
N PRO A 171 0.02 -19.75 -3.32
CA PRO A 171 1.46 -19.98 -3.40
C PRO A 171 2.03 -20.26 -2.02
N ASP A 172 3.05 -21.12 -1.91
CA ASP A 172 3.71 -21.42 -0.64
C ASP A 172 4.35 -20.17 -0.02
N LYS A 173 4.93 -20.25 1.19
CA LYS A 173 5.77 -19.14 1.63
C LYS A 173 7.00 -19.10 0.73
N ALA A 174 7.30 -17.94 0.13
CA ALA A 174 8.54 -17.77 -0.59
C ALA A 174 9.69 -18.16 0.35
N LEU A 175 10.54 -19.09 -0.12
CA LEU A 175 11.71 -19.49 0.63
C LEU A 175 12.52 -18.21 0.90
N SER A 176 12.74 -17.88 2.18
CA SER A 176 13.80 -16.94 2.51
C SER A 176 15.06 -17.55 1.92
N TYR A 177 15.58 -16.98 0.84
CA TYR A 177 16.95 -17.26 0.44
C TYR A 177 17.82 -16.71 1.57
N ASN A 178 18.06 -17.56 2.56
CA ASN A 178 19.14 -17.42 3.51
C ASN A 178 20.39 -17.37 2.64
N THR A 179 20.77 -16.16 2.21
CA THR A 179 22.18 -15.87 2.05
C THR A 179 22.73 -16.08 3.45
N GLY A 180 23.24 -17.29 3.69
CA GLY A 180 24.08 -17.60 4.83
C GLY A 180 25.30 -16.71 4.74
N LYS A 181 25.17 -15.45 5.14
CA LYS A 181 26.27 -14.62 5.56
C LYS A 181 26.17 -14.62 7.06
N ALA A 182 26.81 -15.62 7.65
CA ALA A 182 27.29 -15.52 9.02
C ALA A 182 27.89 -14.12 9.15
N SER A 183 27.28 -13.27 9.96
CA SER A 183 27.87 -12.00 10.36
C SER A 183 29.05 -12.33 11.28
N SER A 184 30.18 -12.71 10.67
CA SER A 184 31.47 -12.54 11.32
C SER A 184 31.51 -11.05 11.68
N HIS A 185 31.46 -10.75 12.97
CA HIS A 185 31.70 -9.41 13.46
C HIS A 185 33.13 -9.03 13.04
N SER A 186 33.30 -8.40 11.87
CA SER A 186 34.53 -7.68 11.60
C SER A 186 34.49 -6.46 12.51
N HIS A 187 35.30 -6.52 13.56
CA HIS A 187 35.58 -5.42 14.48
C HIS A 187 35.69 -4.12 13.67
N THR A 188 34.65 -3.29 13.69
CA THR A 188 34.78 -1.90 13.27
C THR A 188 35.59 -1.22 14.36
N PRO A 189 36.83 -0.79 14.07
CA PRO A 189 37.68 -0.31 15.12
C PRO A 189 37.12 1.01 15.67
N TRP A 190 37.18 1.14 17.00
CA TRP A 190 36.50 2.17 17.79
C TRP A 190 36.83 3.63 17.39
N TRP A 191 37.87 3.84 16.57
CA TRP A 191 38.27 5.14 16.02
C TRP A 191 37.39 5.65 14.86
N VAL A 192 36.42 4.87 14.36
CA VAL A 192 35.47 5.32 13.32
C VAL A 192 34.35 6.21 13.90
N TRP A 193 34.00 6.05 15.18
CA TRP A 193 32.92 6.81 15.84
C TRP A 193 33.15 8.32 15.95
N PRO A 194 34.37 8.83 16.21
CA PRO A 194 34.66 10.27 16.18
C PRO A 194 34.36 10.94 14.82
N ILE A 195 34.59 10.23 13.70
CA ILE A 195 34.39 10.76 12.35
C ILE A 195 32.90 10.90 12.01
N ALA A 196 32.07 9.95 12.48
CA ALA A 196 30.62 9.99 12.30
C ALA A 196 29.95 11.14 13.08
N ILE A 197 30.48 11.50 14.25
CA ILE A 197 29.97 12.61 15.07
C ILE A 197 30.25 13.97 14.41
N VAL A 198 31.41 14.14 13.76
CA VAL A 198 31.76 15.37 13.04
C VAL A 198 30.88 15.57 11.79
N MET A 199 30.53 14.49 11.08
CA MET A 199 29.60 14.54 9.93
C MET A 199 28.15 14.87 10.33
N SER A 200 27.74 14.64 11.59
CA SER A 200 26.40 14.97 12.09
C SER A 200 26.20 16.47 12.34
N ILE A 201 27.27 17.26 12.49
CA ILE A 201 27.19 18.69 12.82
C ILE A 201 26.94 19.55 11.57
N PHE A 202 27.29 19.04 10.37
CA PHE A 202 27.18 19.77 9.10
C PHE A 202 25.98 19.38 8.22
N SER A 203 25.01 18.63 8.76
CA SER A 203 23.77 18.36 8.03
C SER A 203 22.79 19.54 8.18
N PRO A 204 22.39 20.24 7.09
CA PRO A 204 21.37 21.27 7.18
C PRO A 204 20.03 20.62 7.56
N ARG A 205 19.58 20.89 8.79
CA ARG A 205 18.25 20.53 9.30
C ARG A 205 17.17 21.14 8.40
N ARG A 206 16.67 20.38 7.43
CA ARG A 206 15.42 20.70 6.74
C ARG A 206 14.26 20.53 7.71
N ARG A 207 13.84 21.65 8.29
CA ARG A 207 12.59 21.81 9.03
C ARG A 207 11.43 21.74 8.05
N ASN A 208 10.84 20.56 7.88
CA ASN A 208 9.50 20.46 7.28
C ASN A 208 8.47 20.40 8.39
N GLY A 209 7.74 21.51 8.51
CA GLY A 209 6.65 21.70 9.45
C GLY A 209 5.44 20.84 9.09
N PHE A 210 4.80 20.39 10.15
CA PHE A 210 3.44 19.89 10.20
C PHE A 210 2.47 20.86 9.53
N GLY A 211 1.54 20.30 8.75
CA GLY A 211 0.38 20.97 8.20
C GLY A 211 -0.68 19.91 7.91
N SER A 212 -1.39 19.50 8.95
CA SER A 212 -2.65 18.76 8.83
C SER A 212 -3.73 19.75 8.41
N SER A 213 -4.33 19.53 7.25
CA SER A 213 -5.52 20.25 6.80
C SER A 213 -6.46 19.25 6.14
N GLY A 214 -7.48 18.87 6.91
CA GLY A 214 -8.58 18.04 6.44
C GLY A 214 -9.62 18.83 5.66
N PHE A 215 -10.28 18.13 4.73
CA PHE A 215 -11.60 18.37 4.13
C PHE A 215 -12.00 16.99 3.55
N GLY A 216 -12.99 16.25 4.05
CA GLY A 216 -14.44 16.46 3.95
C GLY A 216 -14.94 16.00 2.57
N GLY A 217 -15.74 14.94 2.37
CA GLY A 217 -16.37 13.95 3.24
C GLY A 217 -16.98 12.81 2.39
N GLY A 218 -17.36 11.71 3.04
CA GLY A 218 -18.19 10.65 2.46
C GLY A 218 -17.53 9.27 2.28
N GLY A 219 -17.10 8.63 3.38
CA GLY A 219 -16.85 7.17 3.41
C GLY A 219 -15.55 6.71 4.10
N GLY A 220 -15.72 6.03 5.24
CA GLY A 220 -15.05 4.77 5.60
C GLY A 220 -13.54 4.60 5.78
N PHE A 221 -12.63 5.44 5.27
CA PHE A 221 -11.18 5.17 5.37
C PHE A 221 -10.41 6.24 6.16
N GLY A 222 -9.64 5.79 7.15
CA GLY A 222 -9.02 6.62 8.18
C GLY A 222 -7.51 6.85 8.06
N GLY A 223 -6.83 6.16 7.16
CA GLY A 223 -5.37 6.27 7.00
C GLY A 223 -4.59 5.20 7.76
N CYS A 224 -5.24 4.21 8.40
CA CYS A 224 -4.57 3.16 9.15
C CYS A 224 -4.26 1.93 8.28
N GLY A 225 -3.09 1.34 8.52
CA GLY A 225 -2.70 0.03 8.00
C GLY A 225 -1.20 -0.10 7.80
N SER A 226 -0.78 -0.99 6.90
CA SER A 226 0.64 -1.35 6.70
C SER A 226 1.18 -0.90 5.34
N SER A 227 2.32 -0.19 5.35
CA SER A 227 3.09 0.17 4.13
C SER A 227 4.33 -0.72 4.02
N GLY A 228 4.80 -0.96 2.80
CA GLY A 228 6.04 -1.70 2.54
C GLY A 228 6.80 -1.19 1.32
N SER A 229 8.10 -1.43 1.31
CA SER A 229 8.98 -1.26 0.14
C SER A 229 9.94 -2.44 0.02
N TRP A 230 10.44 -2.74 -1.18
CA TRP A 230 11.32 -3.87 -1.45
C TRP A 230 12.44 -3.55 -2.43
#